data_AF-Q633W4-F1
#
_entry.id   AF-Q633W4-F1
#
_cell.length_a   1.000
_cell.length_b   1.000
_cell.length_c   1.000
_cell.angle_alpha   90.00
_cell.angle_beta   90.00
_cell.angle_gamma   90.00
#
_symmetry.space_group_name_H-M   'P 1'
#
loop_
_entity.id
_entity.type
_entity.pdbx_description
1 polymer ?
#
loop_
_entity_poly.entity_id
_entity_poly.type
_entity_poly.pdbx_seq_one_letter_code
_entity_poly.pdbx_strand_id
1 'polypeptide(L)'
;MKNGQYESTLLKLKGVEPITTAELIEKFGIEKESFFAIRVEEVNFFKGDFMKDKWVKHPFYDGYWGSSMGRVFREAYERKGRKYKTSLLDIGVHNTGRNGYLGVHVNRKKKYLHRFIMECFLQAEIPKGFIVDHKNNNPEDNRADNLQLLTTKQNNRKGVFENTGRTWTEIWGIFEMTKNGHTPENIASIRYPEDDLKDIISEIENILASNVLRKMYESVPPHADPLEDVFTLWEDLKERGEVNVTDRKG
;
A
#
# COMPACT_ATOMS: atom_id res chain seq x y z
N MET A 1 19.15 2.63 30.88
CA MET A 1 18.83 1.33 30.26
C MET A 1 17.54 1.51 29.48
N LYS A 2 17.44 1.47 28.15
CA LYS A 2 18.18 0.68 27.16
C LYS A 2 18.50 1.53 25.91
N ASN A 3 19.68 2.15 25.92
CA ASN A 3 20.37 2.59 24.69
C ASN A 3 20.91 1.39 23.88
N GLY A 4 20.81 0.16 24.39
CA GLY A 4 21.38 -1.05 23.79
C GLY A 4 20.45 -1.88 22.90
N GLN A 5 19.29 -1.37 22.48
CA GLN A 5 18.39 -2.10 21.56
C GLN A 5 18.32 -1.50 20.15
N TYR A 6 18.81 -0.26 19.96
CA TYR A 6 18.90 0.39 18.65
C TYR A 6 20.22 0.11 17.91
N GLU A 7 21.27 -0.32 18.63
CA GLU A 7 22.62 -0.49 18.07
C GLU A 7 22.88 -1.86 17.40
N SER A 8 22.05 -2.89 17.59
CA SER A 8 22.44 -4.26 17.19
C SER A 8 22.16 -4.67 15.74
N THR A 9 21.28 -3.99 15.01
CA THR A 9 20.85 -4.45 13.67
C THR A 9 21.50 -3.67 12.52
N LEU A 10 21.87 -2.40 12.73
CA LEU A 10 22.30 -1.51 11.66
C LEU A 10 23.82 -1.37 11.49
N LEU A 11 24.61 -1.61 12.53
CA LEU A 11 26.07 -1.43 12.48
C LEU A 11 26.86 -2.61 11.88
N LYS A 12 26.20 -3.71 11.48
CA LYS A 12 26.89 -4.91 10.96
C LYS A 12 27.05 -4.98 9.44
N LEU A 13 26.53 -4.03 8.66
CA LEU A 13 26.54 -4.14 7.20
C LEU A 13 27.09 -2.87 6.51
N LYS A 14 28.29 -3.06 5.93
CA LYS A 14 28.83 -2.42 4.71
C LYS A 14 29.48 -1.04 4.87
N GLY A 15 30.81 -0.99 4.95
CA GLY A 15 31.61 0.24 5.01
C GLY A 15 31.34 1.23 3.88
N VAL A 16 30.63 2.32 4.19
CA VAL A 16 30.32 3.43 3.26
C VAL A 16 30.88 4.73 3.85
N GLU A 17 31.71 5.44 3.07
CA GLU A 17 32.32 6.73 3.47
C GLU A 17 31.32 7.90 3.50
N PRO A 18 31.51 8.90 4.41
CA PRO A 18 30.60 10.03 4.64
C PRO A 18 30.57 11.10 3.53
N ILE A 19 29.37 11.67 3.29
CA ILE A 19 29.12 12.82 2.39
C ILE A 19 28.91 14.08 3.22
N THR A 20 29.29 15.24 2.68
CA THR A 20 29.30 16.52 3.41
C THR A 20 28.06 17.38 3.13
N THR A 21 27.76 18.31 4.04
CA THR A 21 26.63 19.25 3.93
C THR A 21 26.65 20.09 2.64
N ALA A 22 27.82 20.29 2.03
CA ALA A 22 27.97 21.08 0.81
C ALA A 22 27.31 20.41 -0.40
N GLU A 23 27.42 19.08 -0.52
CA GLU A 23 26.89 18.31 -1.65
C GLU A 23 25.35 18.25 -1.66
N LEU A 24 24.71 18.39 -0.50
CA LEU A 24 23.25 18.44 -0.34
C LEU A 24 22.65 19.78 -0.80
N ILE A 25 23.39 20.88 -0.62
CA ILE A 25 22.93 22.24 -0.96
C ILE A 25 22.92 22.43 -2.47
N GLU A 26 23.97 21.96 -3.15
CA GLU A 26 24.15 22.09 -4.59
C GLU A 26 23.05 21.37 -5.40
N LYS A 27 22.58 20.21 -4.91
CA LYS A 27 21.67 19.34 -5.67
C LYS A 27 20.18 19.69 -5.55
N PHE A 28 19.79 20.35 -4.45
CA PHE A 28 18.38 20.64 -4.16
C PHE A 28 18.07 22.14 -4.11
N GLY A 29 19.06 23.04 -4.21
CA GLY A 29 18.85 24.49 -4.21
C GLY A 29 18.24 25.03 -2.91
N ILE A 30 18.37 24.27 -1.82
CA ILE A 30 17.81 24.58 -0.50
C ILE A 30 18.93 25.16 0.36
N GLU A 31 18.72 26.35 0.93
CA GLU A 31 19.76 27.06 1.69
C GLU A 31 20.19 26.31 2.96
N LYS A 32 21.46 26.49 3.34
CA LYS A 32 22.17 25.77 4.41
C LYS A 32 21.45 25.85 5.76
N GLU A 33 20.76 26.94 6.03
CA GLU A 33 19.97 27.19 7.23
C GLU A 33 18.71 26.30 7.31
N SER A 34 18.27 25.74 6.19
CA SER A 34 17.08 24.88 6.07
C SER A 34 17.38 23.40 6.29
N PHE A 35 18.66 22.99 6.34
CA PHE A 35 19.08 21.58 6.37
C PHE A 35 19.37 20.99 7.76
N PHE A 36 19.32 21.76 8.85
CA PHE A 36 19.82 21.27 10.15
C PHE A 36 18.77 20.65 11.07
N ALA A 37 18.31 19.44 10.76
CA ALA A 37 17.77 18.49 11.74
C ALA A 37 17.71 17.01 11.29
N ILE A 38 18.56 16.56 10.36
CA ILE A 38 18.79 15.12 10.17
C ILE A 38 20.09 14.82 10.89
N ARG A 39 20.08 13.95 11.91
CA ARG A 39 21.32 13.56 12.58
C ARG A 39 22.23 12.88 11.55
N VAL A 40 23.54 13.07 11.65
CA VAL A 40 24.50 12.38 10.76
C VAL A 40 24.30 10.85 10.82
N GLU A 41 23.84 10.33 11.95
CA GLU A 41 23.42 8.94 12.14
C GLU A 41 22.20 8.53 11.27
N GLU A 42 21.22 9.42 11.12
CA GLU A 42 20.05 9.25 10.24
C GLU A 42 20.43 9.46 8.77
N VAL A 43 21.45 10.26 8.43
CA VAL A 43 21.91 10.38 7.03
C VAL A 43 22.55 9.06 6.53
N ASN A 44 23.18 8.28 7.43
CA ASN A 44 23.91 7.06 7.07
C ASN A 44 23.01 5.83 6.82
N PHE A 45 21.79 5.75 7.39
CA PHE A 45 20.84 4.68 7.08
C PHE A 45 20.28 4.79 5.64
N PHE A 46 20.28 6.00 5.07
CA PHE A 46 19.44 6.35 3.91
C PHE A 46 20.21 6.64 2.61
N LYS A 47 21.56 6.57 2.60
CA LYS A 47 22.44 7.01 1.50
C LYS A 47 22.08 6.52 0.09
N GLY A 48 21.57 5.30 -0.06
CA GLY A 48 21.23 4.73 -1.38
C GLY A 48 19.73 4.73 -1.73
N ASP A 49 18.87 4.81 -0.72
CA ASP A 49 17.44 4.50 -0.88
C ASP A 49 16.55 5.74 -0.74
N PHE A 50 16.96 6.75 0.03
CA PHE A 50 16.24 8.04 0.08
C PHE A 50 16.37 8.82 -1.22
N MET A 51 17.51 8.67 -1.91
CA MET A 51 17.78 9.32 -3.21
C MET A 51 17.07 8.65 -4.39
N LYS A 52 16.50 7.45 -4.21
CA LYS A 52 15.64 6.79 -5.22
C LYS A 52 14.19 7.24 -5.13
N ASP A 53 13.79 7.85 -4.03
CA ASP A 53 12.42 8.23 -3.80
C ASP A 53 12.04 9.39 -4.74
N LYS A 54 10.97 9.19 -5.49
CA LYS A 54 10.22 10.32 -6.04
C LYS A 54 9.46 10.97 -4.89
N TRP A 55 9.76 12.23 -4.60
CA TRP A 55 9.06 13.01 -3.60
C TRP A 55 8.00 13.91 -4.25
N VAL A 56 6.80 13.92 -3.69
CA VAL A 56 5.69 14.72 -4.20
C VAL A 56 5.03 15.48 -3.05
N LYS A 57 4.82 16.78 -3.22
CA LYS A 57 4.16 17.63 -2.22
C LYS A 57 2.69 17.22 -2.10
N HIS A 58 2.18 17.16 -0.88
CA HIS A 58 0.80 16.80 -0.63
C HIS A 58 -0.13 17.95 -1.06
N PRO A 59 -1.17 17.70 -1.88
CA PRO A 59 -2.00 18.77 -2.46
C PRO A 59 -2.80 19.56 -1.41
N PHE A 60 -3.20 18.91 -0.31
CA PHE A 60 -4.05 19.52 0.73
C PHE A 60 -3.33 19.91 2.03
N TYR A 61 -2.05 19.53 2.19
CA TYR A 61 -1.33 19.71 3.45
C TYR A 61 -0.02 20.43 3.19
N ASP A 62 -0.05 21.75 3.37
CA ASP A 62 1.11 22.60 3.08
C ASP A 62 2.34 22.22 3.93
N GLY A 63 3.48 22.21 3.26
CA GLY A 63 4.77 21.77 3.79
C GLY A 63 4.89 20.26 4.04
N TYR A 64 3.93 19.43 3.63
CA TYR A 64 4.04 17.97 3.73
C TYR A 64 4.32 17.31 2.39
N TRP A 65 5.14 16.26 2.39
CA TRP A 65 5.56 15.51 1.22
C TRP A 65 5.43 14.00 1.44
N GLY A 66 5.06 13.28 0.38
CA GLY A 66 5.07 11.82 0.33
C GLY A 66 6.11 11.30 -0.65
N SER A 67 6.71 10.16 -0.34
CA SER A 67 7.74 9.51 -1.16
C SER A 67 7.22 8.27 -1.86
N SER A 68 7.83 7.88 -2.99
CA SER A 68 7.47 6.65 -3.70
C SER A 68 7.75 5.39 -2.90
N MET A 69 8.58 5.46 -1.86
CA MET A 69 8.84 4.36 -0.93
C MET A 69 7.95 4.40 0.32
N GLY A 70 6.91 5.23 0.33
CA GLY A 70 5.94 5.29 1.43
C GLY A 70 6.37 6.13 2.62
N ARG A 71 7.35 7.02 2.45
CA ARG A 71 7.87 7.89 3.52
C ARG A 71 7.17 9.25 3.51
N VAL A 72 7.14 9.92 4.66
CA VAL A 72 6.54 11.26 4.80
C VAL A 72 7.55 12.25 5.37
N PHE A 73 7.62 13.41 4.74
CA PHE A 73 8.52 14.49 5.11
C PHE A 73 7.75 15.78 5.43
N ARG A 74 8.14 16.38 6.56
CA ARG A 74 7.77 17.68 7.15
C ARG A 74 8.70 18.84 6.75
N GLU A 75 8.33 19.82 5.93
CA GLU A 75 9.09 21.09 5.81
C GLU A 75 9.15 21.85 7.15
N ALA A 76 10.20 22.65 7.33
CA ALA A 76 10.30 23.60 8.43
C ALA A 76 9.12 24.58 8.42
N TYR A 77 8.66 24.99 9.60
CA TYR A 77 7.55 25.92 9.74
C TYR A 77 7.64 26.71 11.03
N GLU A 78 7.01 27.88 11.05
CA GLU A 78 6.82 28.64 12.27
C GLU A 78 5.36 28.59 12.71
N ARG A 79 5.12 28.37 14.00
CA ARG A 79 3.78 28.41 14.57
C ARG A 79 3.81 29.02 15.96
N LYS A 80 3.03 30.08 16.17
CA LYS A 80 2.95 30.82 17.45
C LYS A 80 4.34 31.25 17.96
N GLY A 81 5.19 31.78 17.07
CA GLY A 81 6.55 32.20 17.39
C GLY A 81 7.56 31.07 17.65
N ARG A 82 7.13 29.80 17.55
CA ARG A 82 8.02 28.64 17.66
C ARG A 82 8.41 28.16 16.28
N LYS A 83 9.72 28.13 16.02
CA LYS A 83 10.29 27.55 14.80
C LYS A 83 10.44 26.05 14.98
N TYR A 84 9.82 25.32 14.08
CA TYR A 84 9.91 23.88 13.98
C TYR A 84 10.76 23.56 12.76
N LYS A 85 11.77 22.74 12.96
CA LYS A 85 12.67 22.35 11.90
C LYS A 85 12.02 21.31 11.01
N THR A 86 12.58 21.18 9.81
CA THR A 86 12.32 20.09 8.90
C THR A 86 12.46 18.75 9.63
N SER A 87 11.56 17.81 9.37
CA SER A 87 11.59 16.49 9.99
C SER A 87 11.08 15.45 9.02
N LEU A 88 11.81 14.34 8.86
CA LEU A 88 11.14 13.11 8.50
C LEU A 88 10.12 12.83 9.59
N LEU A 89 8.85 12.78 9.20
CA LEU A 89 7.83 12.44 10.16
C LEU A 89 8.09 10.98 10.48
N ASP A 90 8.54 10.74 11.71
CA ASP A 90 8.65 9.42 12.31
C ASP A 90 7.40 8.65 11.86
N ILE A 91 7.60 7.66 11.00
CA ILE A 91 6.53 6.80 10.52
C ILE A 91 6.11 6.10 11.79
N GLY A 92 5.11 6.67 12.44
CA GLY A 92 4.67 6.20 13.72
C GLY A 92 4.18 4.79 13.48
N VAL A 93 5.03 3.82 13.82
CA VAL A 93 4.65 2.48 14.26
C VAL A 93 3.94 2.60 15.62
N HIS A 94 3.09 3.61 15.74
CA HIS A 94 2.36 3.99 16.92
C HIS A 94 0.89 3.77 16.59
N ASN A 95 0.45 2.62 17.07
CA ASN A 95 -0.85 1.99 16.92
C ASN A 95 -1.06 1.36 15.54
N THR A 96 -0.61 0.10 15.42
CA THR A 96 -1.50 -0.96 14.99
C THR A 96 -2.88 -0.71 15.62
N GLY A 97 -3.81 -0.10 14.87
CA GLY A 97 -5.21 -0.33 15.19
C GLY A 97 -5.50 -1.83 15.09
N ARG A 98 -6.73 -2.28 15.37
CA ARG A 98 -7.14 -3.70 15.24
C ARG A 98 -6.86 -4.32 13.85
N ASN A 99 -6.46 -3.53 12.84
CA ASN A 99 -6.38 -3.92 11.43
C ASN A 99 -4.97 -3.74 10.80
N GLY A 100 -3.90 -3.50 11.56
CA GLY A 100 -2.51 -3.53 11.02
C GLY A 100 -2.03 -2.33 10.19
N TYR A 101 -2.88 -1.38 9.81
CA TYR A 101 -2.48 -0.22 8.98
C TYR A 101 -1.63 0.83 9.70
N LEU A 102 -0.54 1.26 9.04
CA LEU A 102 0.31 2.37 9.48
C LEU A 102 -0.39 3.73 9.40
N GLY A 103 0.01 4.66 10.27
CA GLY A 103 -0.54 6.02 10.28
C GLY A 103 0.50 7.10 10.51
N VAL A 104 0.20 8.29 10.00
CA VAL A 104 1.04 9.50 10.08
C VAL A 104 0.27 10.63 10.76
N HIS A 105 0.97 11.45 11.54
CA HIS A 105 0.39 12.64 12.16
C HIS A 105 0.54 13.86 11.26
N VAL A 106 -0.58 14.34 10.74
CA VAL A 106 -0.65 15.54 9.89
C VAL A 106 -1.46 16.60 10.61
N ASN A 107 -0.87 17.77 10.87
CA ASN A 107 -1.50 18.85 11.63
C ASN A 107 -2.15 18.38 12.95
N ARG A 108 -1.49 17.46 13.67
CA ARG A 108 -1.94 16.81 14.93
C ARG A 108 -3.14 15.85 14.78
N LYS A 109 -3.61 15.57 13.58
CA LYS A 109 -4.61 14.54 13.31
C LYS A 109 -3.92 13.29 12.76
N LYS A 110 -4.26 12.10 13.26
CA LYS A 110 -3.78 10.82 12.71
C LYS A 110 -4.48 10.57 11.36
N LYS A 111 -3.70 10.20 10.35
CA LYS A 111 -4.15 9.83 9.00
C LYS A 111 -3.56 8.47 8.64
N TYR A 112 -4.24 7.69 7.81
CA TYR A 112 -3.67 6.45 7.28
C TYR A 112 -2.54 6.76 6.30
N LEU A 113 -1.42 6.04 6.43
CA LEU A 113 -0.22 6.31 5.64
C LEU A 113 -0.46 6.03 4.15
N HIS A 114 -1.00 4.87 3.80
CA HIS A 114 -1.33 4.51 2.42
C HIS A 114 -2.24 5.56 1.74
N ARG A 115 -3.22 6.12 2.46
CA ARG A 115 -4.08 7.19 1.92
C ARG A 115 -3.31 8.48 1.69
N PHE A 116 -2.47 8.87 2.64
CA PHE A 116 -1.64 10.06 2.53
C PHE A 116 -0.68 9.97 1.33
N ILE A 117 -0.02 8.82 1.17
CA ILE A 117 0.88 8.57 0.03
C ILE A 117 0.08 8.58 -1.26
N MET A 118 -1.06 7.88 -1.33
CA MET A 118 -1.92 7.92 -2.51
C MET A 118 -2.33 9.35 -2.88
N GLU A 119 -2.83 10.15 -1.93
CA GLU A 119 -3.21 11.57 -2.17
C GLU A 119 -2.01 12.39 -2.72
N CYS A 120 -0.77 12.13 -2.28
CA CYS A 120 0.42 12.77 -2.85
C CYS A 120 0.65 12.38 -4.32
N PHE A 121 0.58 11.11 -4.67
CA PHE A 121 0.86 10.68 -6.05
C PHE A 121 -0.31 10.91 -7.01
N LEU A 122 -1.51 10.98 -6.45
CA LEU A 122 -2.76 11.32 -7.12
C LEU A 122 -2.84 12.81 -7.47
N GLN A 123 -2.24 13.68 -6.64
CA GLN A 123 -2.41 15.14 -6.71
C GLN A 123 -3.89 15.59 -6.69
N ALA A 124 -4.76 14.76 -6.12
CA ALA A 124 -6.19 15.03 -5.93
C ALA A 124 -6.68 14.28 -4.69
N GLU A 125 -7.95 14.50 -4.32
CA GLU A 125 -8.59 13.74 -3.27
C GLU A 125 -8.97 12.35 -3.80
N ILE A 126 -8.90 11.35 -2.93
CA ILE A 126 -9.40 10.01 -3.25
C ILE A 126 -10.89 10.12 -3.60
N PRO A 127 -11.32 9.76 -4.84
CA PRO A 127 -12.69 9.95 -5.27
C PRO A 127 -13.69 9.21 -4.39
N LYS A 128 -14.90 9.76 -4.25
CA LYS A 128 -15.96 9.12 -3.46
C LYS A 128 -16.30 7.74 -4.05
N GLY A 129 -16.42 6.74 -3.17
CA GLY A 129 -16.69 5.36 -3.58
C GLY A 129 -15.44 4.53 -3.87
N PHE A 130 -14.26 5.16 -3.85
CA PHE A 130 -12.98 4.47 -3.95
C PHE A 130 -12.31 4.32 -2.58
N ILE A 131 -11.52 3.26 -2.47
CA ILE A 131 -10.67 2.94 -1.34
C ILE A 131 -9.25 2.70 -1.83
N VAL A 132 -8.27 2.99 -0.98
CA VAL A 132 -6.87 2.69 -1.26
C VAL A 132 -6.59 1.30 -0.72
N ASP A 133 -6.07 0.43 -1.58
CA ASP A 133 -5.75 -0.97 -1.29
C ASP A 133 -4.25 -1.23 -1.51
N HIS A 134 -3.75 -2.30 -0.91
CA HIS A 134 -2.39 -2.80 -1.06
C HIS A 134 -2.39 -3.97 -2.02
N LYS A 135 -1.67 -3.86 -3.15
CA LYS A 135 -1.57 -4.92 -4.17
C LYS A 135 -1.12 -6.25 -3.57
N ASN A 136 -0.16 -6.19 -2.65
CA ASN A 136 0.36 -7.37 -1.95
C ASN A 136 -0.35 -7.71 -0.62
N ASN A 137 -1.45 -7.04 -0.28
CA ASN A 137 -2.18 -7.17 1.00
C ASN A 137 -1.34 -6.92 2.26
N ASN A 138 -0.14 -6.37 2.15
CA ASN A 138 0.68 -6.02 3.28
C ASN A 138 0.42 -4.57 3.70
N PRO A 139 -0.28 -4.31 4.81
CA PRO A 139 -0.62 -2.96 5.25
C PRO A 139 0.59 -2.12 5.69
N GLU A 140 1.75 -2.76 5.89
CA GLU A 140 3.02 -2.10 6.22
C GLU A 140 3.77 -1.63 4.97
N ASP A 141 3.51 -2.23 3.80
CA ASP A 141 4.17 -1.87 2.54
C ASP A 141 3.45 -0.70 1.85
N ASN A 142 3.80 0.51 2.26
CA ASN A 142 3.16 1.74 1.78
C ASN A 142 3.88 2.37 0.58
N ARG A 143 4.73 1.61 -0.13
CA ARG A 143 5.36 2.08 -1.37
C ARG A 143 4.29 2.43 -2.40
N ALA A 144 4.46 3.54 -3.10
CA ALA A 144 3.43 4.09 -3.99
C ALA A 144 3.06 3.14 -5.14
N ASP A 145 4.01 2.33 -5.61
CA ASP A 145 3.81 1.30 -6.64
C ASP A 145 2.99 0.09 -6.15
N ASN A 146 3.02 -0.17 -4.84
CA ASN A 146 2.24 -1.21 -4.15
C ASN A 146 0.81 -0.76 -3.79
N LEU A 147 0.49 0.53 -3.91
CA LEU A 147 -0.84 1.05 -3.62
C LEU A 147 -1.71 1.11 -4.89
N GLN A 148 -3.01 0.94 -4.71
CA GLN A 148 -4.00 1.04 -5.79
C GLN A 148 -5.33 1.61 -5.30
N LEU A 149 -6.16 2.10 -6.22
CA LEU A 149 -7.50 2.60 -5.94
C LEU A 149 -8.55 1.62 -6.46
N LEU A 150 -9.36 1.08 -5.56
CA LEU A 150 -10.42 0.13 -5.91
C LEU A 150 -11.78 0.70 -5.50
N THR A 151 -12.82 0.36 -6.24
CA THR A 151 -14.19 0.46 -5.71
C THR A 151 -14.41 -0.58 -4.61
N THR A 152 -15.41 -0.36 -3.75
CA THR A 152 -15.77 -1.36 -2.72
C THR A 152 -16.11 -2.74 -3.32
N LYS A 153 -16.71 -2.76 -4.52
CA LYS A 153 -17.03 -4.01 -5.23
C LYS A 153 -15.77 -4.73 -5.70
N GLN A 154 -14.83 -4.00 -6.29
CA GLN A 154 -13.53 -4.53 -6.73
C GLN A 154 -12.71 -5.05 -5.55
N ASN A 155 -12.65 -4.31 -4.45
CA ASN A 155 -11.95 -4.75 -3.24
C ASN A 155 -12.57 -6.01 -2.63
N ASN A 156 -13.90 -6.13 -2.61
CA ASN A 156 -14.58 -7.34 -2.16
C ASN A 156 -14.24 -8.53 -3.10
N ARG A 157 -14.29 -8.33 -4.42
CA ARG A 157 -13.90 -9.34 -5.41
C ARG A 157 -12.48 -9.85 -5.17
N LYS A 158 -11.51 -8.93 -5.02
CA LYS A 158 -10.11 -9.25 -4.71
C LYS A 158 -10.01 -10.06 -3.41
N GLY A 159 -10.60 -9.58 -2.32
CA GLY A 159 -10.54 -10.26 -1.03
C GLY A 159 -11.18 -11.65 -1.03
N VAL A 160 -12.34 -11.83 -1.67
CA VAL A 160 -12.99 -13.14 -1.77
C VAL A 160 -12.14 -14.12 -2.57
N PHE A 161 -11.56 -13.68 -3.70
CA PHE A 161 -10.68 -14.51 -4.51
C PHE A 161 -9.43 -14.92 -3.74
N GLU A 162 -8.73 -13.96 -3.13
CA GLU A 162 -7.48 -14.22 -2.40
C GLU A 162 -7.69 -15.11 -1.16
N ASN A 163 -8.83 -14.96 -0.47
CA ASN A 163 -9.18 -15.80 0.69
C ASN A 163 -9.36 -17.28 0.34
N THR A 164 -9.58 -17.63 -0.92
CA THR A 164 -9.61 -19.05 -1.33
C THR A 164 -8.23 -19.69 -1.30
N GLY A 165 -7.16 -18.90 -1.45
CA GLY A 165 -5.81 -19.44 -1.63
C GLY A 165 -5.62 -20.27 -2.92
N ARG A 166 -6.61 -20.29 -3.83
CA ARG A 166 -6.57 -21.05 -5.08
C ARG A 166 -6.33 -20.17 -6.28
N THR A 167 -5.80 -20.77 -7.34
CA THR A 167 -5.71 -20.13 -8.66
C THR A 167 -7.09 -20.00 -9.29
N TRP A 168 -7.24 -19.04 -10.21
CA TRP A 168 -8.49 -18.86 -10.93
C TRP A 168 -8.90 -20.09 -11.73
N THR A 169 -7.95 -20.73 -12.41
CA THR A 169 -8.18 -21.96 -13.17
C THR A 169 -8.74 -23.08 -12.28
N GLU A 170 -8.29 -23.18 -11.03
CA GLU A 170 -8.81 -24.18 -10.10
C GLU A 170 -10.25 -23.91 -9.71
N ILE A 171 -10.55 -22.67 -9.31
CA ILE A 171 -11.91 -22.23 -8.96
C ILE A 171 -12.85 -22.41 -10.14
N TRP A 172 -12.44 -21.98 -11.34
CA TRP A 172 -13.23 -22.13 -12.55
C TRP A 172 -13.53 -23.60 -12.84
N GLY A 173 -12.52 -24.47 -12.71
CA GLY A 173 -12.70 -25.92 -12.87
C GLY A 173 -13.67 -26.53 -11.86
N ILE A 174 -13.70 -26.03 -10.61
CA ILE A 174 -14.68 -26.47 -9.59
C ILE A 174 -16.10 -26.13 -10.07
N PHE A 175 -16.35 -24.90 -10.50
CA PHE A 175 -17.67 -24.50 -11.03
C PHE A 175 -18.06 -25.32 -12.27
N GLU A 176 -17.12 -25.55 -13.19
CA GLU A 176 -17.38 -26.32 -14.40
C GLU A 176 -17.70 -27.79 -14.11
N MET A 177 -16.99 -28.42 -13.16
CA MET A 177 -17.31 -29.78 -12.73
C MET A 177 -18.68 -29.87 -12.06
N THR A 178 -19.02 -28.90 -11.20
CA THR A 178 -20.37 -28.85 -10.59
C THR A 178 -21.46 -28.66 -11.63
N LYS A 179 -21.24 -27.81 -12.63
CA LYS A 179 -22.15 -27.64 -13.77
C LYS A 179 -22.34 -28.93 -14.57
N ASN A 180 -21.31 -29.76 -14.65
CA ASN A 180 -21.35 -31.09 -15.28
C ASN A 180 -21.88 -32.20 -14.34
N GLY A 181 -22.46 -31.84 -13.18
CA GLY A 181 -23.15 -32.76 -12.29
C GLY A 181 -22.27 -33.42 -11.23
N HIS A 182 -21.01 -33.01 -11.08
CA HIS A 182 -20.16 -33.53 -10.00
C HIS A 182 -20.50 -32.87 -8.65
N THR A 183 -20.62 -33.67 -7.60
CA THR A 183 -20.78 -33.19 -6.23
C THR A 183 -19.43 -32.71 -5.66
N PRO A 184 -19.42 -31.89 -4.59
CA PRO A 184 -18.19 -31.50 -3.89
C PRO A 184 -17.29 -32.68 -3.50
N GLU A 185 -17.87 -33.80 -3.07
CA GLU A 185 -17.15 -35.03 -2.71
C GLU A 185 -16.47 -35.67 -3.92
N ASN A 186 -17.17 -35.73 -5.05
CA ASN A 186 -16.60 -36.23 -6.30
C ASN A 186 -15.45 -35.33 -6.77
N ILE A 187 -15.61 -34.01 -6.68
CA ILE A 187 -14.57 -33.04 -7.07
C ILE A 187 -13.34 -33.18 -6.18
N ALA A 188 -13.53 -33.23 -4.85
CA ALA A 188 -12.46 -33.41 -3.89
C ALA A 188 -11.66 -34.69 -4.17
N SER A 189 -12.36 -35.81 -4.34
CA SER A 189 -11.75 -37.12 -4.60
C SER A 189 -10.99 -37.19 -5.92
N ILE A 190 -11.46 -36.50 -6.97
CA ILE A 190 -10.83 -36.51 -8.29
C ILE A 190 -9.60 -35.59 -8.32
N ARG A 191 -9.71 -34.38 -7.75
CA ARG A 191 -8.70 -33.33 -7.90
C ARG A 191 -7.63 -33.36 -6.81
N TYR A 192 -7.99 -33.83 -5.61
CA TYR A 192 -7.17 -33.76 -4.41
C TYR A 192 -7.14 -35.12 -3.68
N PRO A 193 -6.73 -36.22 -4.36
CA PRO A 193 -6.86 -37.57 -3.83
C PRO A 193 -5.96 -37.87 -2.61
N GLU A 194 -4.90 -37.08 -2.42
CA GLU A 194 -3.91 -37.26 -1.35
C GLU A 194 -4.17 -36.35 -0.13
N ASP A 195 -5.14 -35.44 -0.22
CA ASP A 195 -5.44 -34.44 0.81
C ASP A 195 -6.50 -34.93 1.80
N ASP A 196 -6.63 -34.25 2.94
CA ASP A 196 -7.76 -34.45 3.85
C ASP A 196 -9.05 -33.98 3.16
N LEU A 197 -9.80 -34.96 2.64
CA LEU A 197 -11.00 -34.72 1.86
C LEU A 197 -12.04 -33.89 2.62
N LYS A 198 -12.09 -33.94 3.95
CA LYS A 198 -13.10 -33.22 4.73
C LYS A 198 -12.91 -31.71 4.64
N ASP A 199 -11.67 -31.25 4.80
CA ASP A 199 -11.34 -29.83 4.74
C ASP A 199 -11.50 -29.30 3.30
N ILE A 200 -11.08 -30.10 2.31
CA ILE A 200 -11.24 -29.78 0.89
C ILE A 200 -12.70 -29.70 0.47
N ILE A 201 -13.56 -30.62 0.93
CA ILE A 201 -15.01 -30.58 0.64
C ILE A 201 -15.61 -29.29 1.20
N SER A 202 -15.35 -28.97 2.46
CA SER A 202 -15.83 -27.73 3.10
C SER A 202 -15.36 -26.48 2.34
N GLU A 203 -14.11 -26.46 1.87
CA GLU A 203 -13.58 -25.38 1.06
C GLU A 203 -14.32 -25.25 -0.28
N ILE A 204 -14.55 -26.36 -0.99
CA ILE A 204 -15.31 -26.39 -2.25
C ILE A 204 -16.74 -25.88 -2.03
N GLU A 205 -17.40 -26.30 -0.96
CA GLU A 205 -18.75 -25.82 -0.60
C GLU A 205 -18.77 -24.30 -0.39
N ASN A 206 -17.77 -23.76 0.32
CA ASN A 206 -17.62 -22.32 0.52
C ASN A 206 -17.38 -21.56 -0.81
N ILE A 207 -16.58 -22.11 -1.71
CA ILE A 207 -16.36 -21.56 -3.06
C ILE A 207 -17.68 -21.51 -3.84
N LEU A 208 -18.43 -22.61 -3.86
CA LEU A 208 -19.70 -22.73 -4.61
C LEU A 208 -20.82 -21.85 -4.03
N ALA A 209 -20.80 -21.62 -2.71
CA ALA A 209 -21.74 -20.72 -2.02
C ALA A 209 -21.45 -19.23 -2.27
N SER A 210 -20.26 -18.88 -2.77
CA SER A 210 -19.88 -17.49 -3.00
C SER A 210 -20.54 -16.89 -4.25
N ASN A 211 -21.46 -15.94 -4.02
CA ASN A 211 -22.08 -15.15 -5.10
C ASN A 211 -21.08 -14.31 -5.90
N VAL A 212 -19.96 -13.92 -5.28
CA VAL A 212 -18.91 -13.14 -5.94
C VAL A 212 -18.16 -14.04 -6.93
N LEU A 213 -17.69 -15.20 -6.49
CA LEU A 213 -16.98 -16.15 -7.35
C LEU A 213 -17.88 -16.67 -8.48
N ARG A 214 -19.17 -16.90 -8.21
CA ARG A 214 -20.14 -17.29 -9.23
C ARG A 214 -20.27 -16.25 -10.34
N LYS A 215 -20.40 -14.97 -9.99
CA LYS A 215 -20.46 -13.87 -10.98
C LYS A 215 -19.16 -13.74 -11.78
N MET A 216 -18.03 -14.00 -11.14
CA MET A 216 -16.73 -14.06 -11.84
C MET A 216 -16.73 -15.23 -12.83
N TYR A 217 -17.17 -16.42 -12.45
CA TYR A 217 -17.23 -17.59 -13.34
C TYR A 217 -18.13 -17.33 -14.57
N GLU A 218 -19.24 -16.61 -14.39
CA GLU A 218 -20.16 -16.24 -15.47
C GLU A 218 -19.57 -15.23 -16.47
N SER A 219 -18.53 -14.49 -16.11
CA SER A 219 -18.02 -13.35 -16.90
C SER A 219 -16.54 -13.42 -17.26
N VAL A 220 -15.75 -14.25 -16.58
CA VAL A 220 -14.29 -14.33 -16.70
C VAL A 220 -13.89 -15.72 -17.22
N PRO A 221 -13.22 -15.82 -18.38
CA PRO A 221 -12.68 -17.08 -18.90
C PRO A 221 -11.62 -17.71 -17.97
N PRO A 222 -11.39 -19.04 -18.05
CA PRO A 222 -10.48 -19.75 -17.14
C PRO A 222 -9.03 -19.29 -17.22
N HIS A 223 -8.59 -18.80 -18.39
CA HIS A 223 -7.21 -18.38 -18.63
C HIS A 223 -6.98 -16.87 -18.43
N ALA A 224 -8.03 -16.11 -18.12
CA ALA A 224 -7.92 -14.68 -17.88
C ALA A 224 -7.49 -14.40 -16.42
N ASP A 225 -6.87 -13.25 -16.19
CA ASP A 225 -6.66 -12.76 -14.83
C ASP A 225 -8.00 -12.24 -14.28
N PRO A 226 -8.56 -12.87 -13.24
CA PRO A 226 -9.84 -12.45 -12.67
C PRO A 226 -9.77 -11.11 -11.92
N LEU A 227 -8.61 -10.47 -11.82
CA LEU A 227 -8.43 -9.16 -11.20
C LEU A 227 -7.93 -8.10 -12.20
N GLU A 228 -7.87 -8.38 -13.50
CA GLU A 228 -7.42 -7.41 -14.51
C GLU A 228 -8.25 -6.11 -14.50
N ASP A 229 -9.59 -6.24 -14.43
CA ASP A 229 -10.52 -5.11 -14.36
C ASP A 229 -10.51 -4.39 -13.00
N VAL A 230 -9.99 -5.05 -11.96
CA VAL A 230 -9.73 -4.45 -10.65
C VAL A 230 -8.58 -3.45 -10.75
N PHE A 231 -7.56 -3.76 -11.55
CA PHE A 231 -6.31 -2.99 -11.61
C PHE A 231 -6.29 -1.89 -12.69
N THR A 232 -6.95 -2.11 -13.83
CA THR A 232 -6.91 -1.21 -15.00
C THR A 232 -7.77 0.05 -14.86
N LEU A 233 -8.90 -0.02 -14.16
CA LEU A 233 -9.89 1.07 -14.10
C LEU A 233 -9.30 2.42 -13.65
N TRP A 234 -8.33 2.40 -12.74
CA TRP A 234 -7.74 3.63 -12.20
C TRP A 234 -6.73 4.27 -13.15
N GLU A 235 -5.87 3.47 -13.79
CA GLU A 235 -4.89 3.97 -14.75
C GLU A 235 -5.62 4.70 -15.90
N ASP A 236 -6.72 4.10 -16.35
CA ASP A 236 -7.65 4.70 -17.32
C ASP A 236 -8.28 6.02 -16.83
N LEU A 237 -8.79 6.06 -15.59
CA LEU A 237 -9.41 7.29 -15.03
C LEU A 237 -8.41 8.45 -14.94
N LYS A 238 -7.16 8.14 -14.60
CA LYS A 238 -6.06 9.10 -14.55
C LYS A 238 -5.72 9.62 -15.95
N GLU A 239 -5.64 8.74 -16.95
CA GLU A 239 -5.39 9.14 -18.35
C GLU A 239 -6.53 9.98 -18.93
N ARG A 240 -7.77 9.70 -18.55
CA ARG A 240 -8.97 10.41 -19.03
C ARG A 240 -9.22 11.75 -18.33
N GLY A 241 -8.47 12.07 -17.26
CA GLY A 241 -8.63 13.32 -16.51
C GLY A 241 -9.94 13.40 -15.71
N GLU A 242 -10.59 12.26 -15.43
CA GLU A 242 -11.87 12.19 -14.72
C GLU A 242 -11.74 12.31 -13.19
N VAL A 243 -10.51 12.46 -12.72
CA VAL A 243 -10.13 12.61 -11.31
C VAL A 243 -10.26 14.07 -10.93
N ASN A 244 -11.47 14.47 -10.57
CA ASN A 244 -11.76 15.85 -10.19
C ASN A 244 -11.17 16.18 -8.82
N VAL A 245 -10.36 17.23 -8.75
CA VAL A 245 -9.89 17.84 -7.50
C VAL A 245 -11.12 18.41 -6.79
N THR A 246 -11.67 17.67 -5.83
CA THR A 246 -12.57 18.29 -4.86
C THR A 246 -11.73 19.08 -3.90
N ASP A 247 -12.02 20.38 -3.80
CA ASP A 247 -11.46 21.22 -2.74
C ASP A 247 -11.86 20.62 -1.40
N ARG A 248 -10.91 19.93 -0.77
CA ARG A 248 -11.06 19.46 0.59
C ARG A 248 -11.10 20.69 1.49
N LYS A 249 -12.29 21.24 1.73
CA LYS A 249 -12.47 22.31 2.72
C LYS A 249 -12.16 21.73 4.11
N GLY A 250 -10.94 21.99 4.57
CA GLY A 250 -10.49 22.15 5.97
C GLY A 250 -10.95 21.15 7.03
#